data_AF-A0A7V6ZNN9-F1
#
_entry.id   AF-A0A7V6ZNN9-F1
#
_cell.length_a   1.000
_cell.length_b   1.000
_cell.length_c   1.000
_cell.angle_alpha   90.00
_cell.angle_beta   90.00
_cell.angle_gamma   90.00
#
_symmetry.space_group_name_H-M   'P 1'
#
loop_
_entity.id
_entity.type
_entity.pdbx_description
1 polymer ?
#
loop_
_entity_poly.entity_id
_entity_poly.type
_entity_poly.pdbx_seq_one_letter_code
_entity_poly.pdbx_strand_id
1 'polypeptide(L)'
;MNKKKFLILLLLVLAFGLAACSSDDGGDYGFEELFVGDFARPGLHDKDGKPYVLLQENETTGKTIDVLDHGAVPDDPDHDNTQAFKAAIGSAEPGDEIYVPAGKYYFKSHASTIGGYYSHIYLKKGINLRGEGES
;
A
#
# COMPACT_ATOMS: atom_id res chain seq x y z
N MET A 1 29.32 53.80 12.62
CA MET A 1 28.02 53.59 11.94
C MET A 1 26.99 54.50 12.59
N ASN A 2 26.40 55.44 11.84
CA ASN A 2 25.53 56.49 12.42
C ASN A 2 24.23 55.88 12.97
N LYS A 3 23.83 56.25 14.19
CA LYS A 3 22.63 55.72 14.89
C LYS A 3 21.35 55.74 14.02
N LYS A 4 21.21 56.73 13.12
CA LYS A 4 20.11 56.82 12.15
C LYS A 4 20.12 55.70 11.08
N LYS A 5 21.30 55.26 10.63
CA LYS A 5 21.45 54.16 9.66
C LYS A 5 21.23 52.79 10.32
N PHE A 6 21.57 52.64 11.60
CA PHE A 6 21.28 51.43 12.38
C PHE A 6 19.77 51.29 12.68
N LEU A 7 19.08 52.41 12.97
CA LEU A 7 17.64 52.41 13.22
C LEU A 7 16.81 52.08 11.97
N ILE A 8 17.25 52.54 10.79
CA ILE A 8 16.60 52.21 9.51
C ILE A 8 16.81 50.73 9.14
N LEU A 9 18.00 50.17 9.42
CA LEU A 9 18.26 48.75 9.18
C LEU A 9 17.47 47.85 10.15
N LEU A 10 17.29 48.28 11.42
CA LEU A 10 16.48 47.56 12.40
C LEU A 10 14.97 47.58 12.06
N LEU A 11 14.47 48.71 11.53
CA LEU A 11 13.08 48.82 11.06
C LEU A 11 12.81 47.99 9.81
N LEU A 12 13.79 47.84 8.90
CA LEU A 12 13.64 47.00 7.72
C LEU A 12 13.60 45.49 8.07
N VAL A 13 14.36 45.07 9.09
CA VAL A 13 14.36 43.67 9.55
C VAL A 13 13.08 43.32 10.33
N LEU A 14 12.49 44.26 11.07
CA LEU A 14 11.18 44.05 11.71
C LEU A 14 10.02 43.99 10.69
N ALA A 15 10.09 44.71 9.58
CA ALA A 15 9.04 44.71 8.55
C ALA A 15 8.99 43.42 7.71
N PHE A 16 10.05 42.61 7.71
CA PHE A 16 10.11 41.32 7.00
C PHE A 16 9.89 40.09 7.91
N GLY A 17 9.69 40.29 9.22
CA GLY A 17 9.56 39.21 10.21
C GLY A 17 8.14 38.75 10.54
N LEU A 18 7.10 39.36 9.96
CA LEU A 18 5.69 39.10 10.26
C LEU A 18 4.94 38.58 9.02
N ALA A 19 5.45 37.50 8.42
CA ALA A 19 4.70 36.70 7.45
C ALA A 19 5.20 35.25 7.47
N ALA A 20 5.21 34.62 8.65
CA ALA A 20 5.44 33.18 8.76
C ALA A 20 4.92 32.65 10.11
N CYS A 21 3.63 32.77 10.34
CA CYS A 21 2.91 31.84 11.19
C CYS A 21 1.43 31.87 10.76
N SER A 22 1.15 31.32 9.59
CA SER A 22 -0.18 30.77 9.30
C SER A 22 -0.07 29.32 9.73
N SER A 23 -0.31 29.06 11.01
CA SER A 23 -0.62 27.72 11.50
C SER A 23 -2.01 27.38 10.98
N ASP A 24 -2.05 26.84 9.76
CA ASP A 24 -3.21 26.17 9.19
C ASP A 24 -2.88 24.67 9.15
N ASP A 25 -2.83 24.08 10.34
CA ASP A 25 -2.59 22.63 10.52
C ASP A 25 -3.91 21.83 10.38
N GLY A 26 -4.89 22.41 9.68
CA GLY A 26 -6.04 21.69 9.18
C GLY A 26 -5.69 21.13 7.81
N GLY A 27 -4.87 20.08 7.77
CA GLY A 27 -4.73 19.29 6.55
C GLY A 27 -6.13 18.90 6.09
N ASP A 28 -6.57 19.44 4.97
CA ASP A 28 -7.74 18.94 4.26
C ASP A 28 -7.39 17.52 3.84
N TYR A 29 -7.74 16.55 4.69
CA TYR A 29 -7.49 15.13 4.43
C TYR A 29 -8.43 14.60 3.35
N GLY A 30 -8.95 15.45 2.45
CA GLY A 30 -9.75 15.07 1.28
C GLY A 30 -10.90 14.11 1.60
N PHE A 31 -11.33 14.03 2.87
CA PHE A 31 -12.28 13.01 3.28
C PHE A 31 -13.65 13.34 2.70
N GLU A 32 -13.96 14.64 2.55
CA GLU A 32 -15.11 15.13 1.80
C GLU A 32 -15.07 14.62 0.35
N GLU A 33 -13.91 14.63 -0.34
CA GLU A 33 -13.78 14.11 -1.71
C GLU A 33 -14.04 12.60 -1.81
N LEU A 34 -13.75 11.83 -0.75
CA LEU A 34 -14.07 10.38 -0.70
C LEU A 34 -15.59 10.12 -0.67
N PHE A 35 -16.39 11.11 -0.26
CA PHE A 35 -17.85 11.05 -0.23
C PHE A 35 -18.52 11.94 -1.31
N VAL A 36 -17.73 12.54 -2.21
CA VAL A 36 -18.26 13.25 -3.39
C VAL A 36 -18.47 12.26 -4.53
N GLY A 37 -19.72 11.88 -4.76
CA GLY A 37 -20.11 11.01 -5.87
C GLY A 37 -21.57 10.57 -5.87
N ASP A 38 -22.04 10.02 -6.99
CA ASP A 38 -23.38 9.42 -7.11
C ASP A 38 -23.41 8.02 -6.49
N PHE A 39 -23.30 7.95 -5.16
CA PHE A 39 -23.42 6.71 -4.38
C PHE A 39 -24.87 6.23 -4.23
N ALA A 40 -25.84 6.97 -4.76
CA ALA A 40 -27.26 6.60 -4.73
C ALA A 40 -27.60 5.53 -5.78
N ARG A 41 -26.70 5.28 -6.76
CA ARG A 41 -26.88 4.22 -7.75
C ARG A 41 -26.43 2.88 -7.16
N PRO A 42 -27.34 1.91 -7.00
CA PRO A 42 -26.93 0.56 -6.62
C PRO A 42 -26.07 -0.06 -7.73
N GLY A 43 -25.09 -0.88 -7.34
CA GLY A 43 -24.26 -1.68 -8.25
C GLY A 43 -22.83 -1.17 -8.41
N LEU A 44 -22.12 -1.76 -9.37
CA LEU A 44 -20.73 -1.42 -9.67
C LEU A 44 -20.70 -0.13 -10.53
N HIS A 45 -20.79 1.03 -9.88
CA HIS A 45 -20.58 2.34 -10.50
C HIS A 45 -19.46 3.09 -9.76
N ASP A 46 -18.73 3.93 -10.48
CA ASP A 46 -17.75 4.83 -9.88
C ASP A 46 -18.42 6.05 -9.23
N LYS A 47 -17.61 6.88 -8.54
CA LYS A 47 -18.09 8.10 -7.90
C LYS A 47 -18.72 9.11 -8.88
N ASP A 48 -18.36 9.07 -10.15
CA ASP A 48 -18.92 9.96 -11.18
C ASP A 48 -20.21 9.37 -11.80
N GLY A 49 -20.69 8.24 -11.27
CA GLY A 49 -21.91 7.54 -11.69
C GLY A 49 -21.75 6.74 -12.99
N LYS A 50 -20.52 6.52 -13.48
CA LYS A 50 -20.27 5.67 -14.64
C LYS A 50 -20.22 4.20 -14.23
N PRO A 51 -20.60 3.26 -15.11
CA PRO A 51 -20.41 1.84 -14.84
C PRO A 51 -18.94 1.55 -14.53
N TYR A 52 -18.70 0.82 -13.44
CA TYR A 52 -17.39 0.35 -13.05
C TYR A 52 -16.84 -0.58 -14.14
N VAL A 53 -15.62 -0.32 -14.56
CA VAL A 53 -14.90 -1.19 -15.49
C VAL A 53 -14.27 -2.30 -14.67
N LEU A 54 -14.67 -3.54 -14.95
CA LEU A 54 -14.05 -4.71 -14.33
C LEU A 54 -12.55 -4.70 -14.60
N LEU A 55 -11.77 -4.95 -13.54
CA LEU A 55 -10.33 -5.11 -13.67
C LEU A 55 -10.05 -6.36 -14.51
N GLN A 56 -9.16 -6.25 -15.47
CA GLN A 56 -8.63 -7.40 -16.18
C GLN A 56 -7.66 -8.14 -15.25
N GLU A 57 -7.84 -9.45 -15.14
CA GLU A 57 -6.90 -10.31 -14.41
C GLU A 57 -5.51 -10.26 -15.07
N ASN A 58 -4.45 -10.42 -14.28
CA ASN A 58 -3.12 -10.52 -14.90
C ASN A 58 -2.99 -11.90 -15.58
N GLU A 59 -2.37 -11.92 -16.75
CA GLU A 59 -2.05 -13.16 -17.46
C GLU A 59 -0.95 -13.96 -16.71
N THR A 60 -1.16 -15.26 -16.50
CA THR A 60 -0.14 -16.19 -15.97
C THR A 60 0.67 -16.76 -17.14
N THR A 61 1.75 -16.10 -17.52
CA THR A 61 2.60 -16.47 -18.68
C THR A 61 3.95 -17.07 -18.29
N GLY A 62 4.33 -16.92 -17.02
CA GLY A 62 5.60 -17.36 -16.46
C GLY A 62 5.50 -18.72 -15.78
N LYS A 63 6.28 -18.88 -14.72
CA LYS A 63 6.40 -20.11 -13.94
C LYS A 63 5.33 -20.20 -12.86
N THR A 64 4.99 -21.43 -12.50
CA THR A 64 4.31 -21.73 -11.25
C THR A 64 5.36 -22.00 -10.18
N ILE A 65 5.30 -21.27 -9.06
CA ILE A 65 6.22 -21.37 -7.92
C ILE A 65 5.43 -21.87 -6.71
N ASP A 66 5.71 -23.10 -6.28
CA ASP A 66 5.03 -23.71 -5.13
C ASP A 66 5.62 -23.18 -3.82
N VAL A 67 4.76 -22.74 -2.89
CA VAL A 67 5.20 -22.28 -1.56
C VAL A 67 5.87 -23.39 -0.74
N LEU A 68 5.56 -24.66 -1.00
CA LEU A 68 6.18 -25.80 -0.33
C LEU A 68 7.68 -25.93 -0.68
N ASP A 69 8.06 -25.57 -1.91
CA ASP A 69 9.47 -25.55 -2.34
C ASP A 69 10.29 -24.49 -1.58
N HIS A 70 9.61 -23.55 -0.93
CA HIS A 70 10.19 -22.49 -0.11
C HIS A 70 10.03 -22.74 1.40
N GLY A 71 9.63 -23.95 1.81
CA GLY A 71 9.55 -24.36 3.21
C GLY A 71 8.25 -23.97 3.92
N ALA A 72 7.18 -23.73 3.17
CA ALA A 72 5.85 -23.64 3.76
C ALA A 72 5.43 -25.01 4.29
N VAL A 73 4.75 -25.01 5.44
CA VAL A 73 4.23 -26.22 6.09
C VAL A 73 2.74 -26.00 6.35
N PRO A 74 1.86 -26.69 5.60
CA PRO A 74 0.43 -26.66 5.86
C PRO A 74 0.09 -27.46 7.12
N ASP A 75 -1.03 -27.09 7.74
CA ASP A 75 -1.67 -27.79 8.86
C ASP A 75 -0.83 -27.93 10.14
N ASP A 76 0.22 -27.11 10.25
CA ASP A 76 1.03 -26.95 11.46
C ASP A 76 0.75 -25.58 12.12
N PRO A 77 -0.07 -25.52 13.19
CA PRO A 77 -0.35 -24.28 13.90
C PRO A 77 0.86 -23.71 14.64
N ASP A 78 1.92 -24.50 14.84
CA ASP A 78 3.14 -24.07 15.49
C ASP A 78 4.13 -23.42 14.51
N HIS A 79 4.04 -23.75 13.22
CA HIS A 79 4.86 -23.17 12.16
C HIS A 79 4.40 -21.78 11.70
N ASP A 80 5.34 -20.90 11.40
CA ASP A 80 5.08 -19.57 10.82
C ASP A 80 5.49 -19.54 9.34
N ASN A 81 4.49 -19.50 8.45
CA ASN A 81 4.68 -19.56 7.00
C ASN A 81 5.12 -18.23 6.36
N THR A 82 5.22 -17.15 7.14
CA THR A 82 5.52 -15.81 6.61
C THR A 82 6.81 -15.76 5.79
N GLN A 83 7.89 -16.39 6.26
CA GLN A 83 9.17 -16.37 5.53
C GLN A 83 9.15 -17.22 4.27
N ALA A 84 8.46 -18.36 4.28
CA ALA A 84 8.33 -19.21 3.10
C ALA A 84 7.58 -18.49 1.98
N PHE A 85 6.44 -17.87 2.29
CA PHE A 85 5.67 -17.07 1.33
C PHE A 85 6.46 -15.86 0.84
N LYS A 86 7.18 -15.17 1.74
CA LYS A 86 8.06 -14.06 1.36
C LYS A 86 9.17 -14.52 0.41
N ALA A 87 9.74 -15.70 0.62
CA ALA A 87 10.78 -16.25 -0.25
C ALA A 87 10.23 -16.65 -1.63
N ALA A 88 9.07 -17.32 -1.67
CA ALA A 88 8.39 -17.69 -2.91
C ALA A 88 8.08 -16.46 -3.77
N ILE A 89 7.38 -15.47 -3.21
CA ILE A 89 7.10 -14.18 -3.87
C ILE A 89 8.39 -13.42 -4.17
N GLY A 90 9.40 -13.56 -3.32
CA GLY A 90 10.74 -13.01 -3.49
C GLY A 90 11.40 -13.46 -4.79
N SER A 91 11.24 -14.74 -5.14
CA SER A 91 11.83 -15.39 -6.32
C SER A 91 11.06 -15.18 -7.62
N ALA A 92 9.80 -14.78 -7.53
CA ALA A 92 8.92 -14.58 -8.67
C ALA A 92 9.18 -13.27 -9.43
N GLU A 93 8.98 -13.35 -10.75
CA GLU A 93 9.01 -12.24 -11.70
C GLU A 93 7.58 -11.92 -12.22
N PRO A 94 7.34 -10.73 -12.79
CA PRO A 94 6.05 -10.43 -13.41
C PRO A 94 5.67 -11.47 -14.47
N GLY A 95 4.43 -11.98 -14.41
CA GLY A 95 3.93 -13.07 -15.22
C GLY A 95 3.96 -14.44 -14.53
N ASP A 96 4.74 -14.59 -13.46
CA ASP A 96 4.75 -15.80 -12.64
C ASP A 96 3.51 -15.89 -11.73
N GLU A 97 3.22 -17.11 -11.28
CA GLU A 97 2.16 -17.41 -10.32
C GLU A 97 2.74 -18.14 -9.11
N ILE A 98 2.39 -17.65 -7.92
CA ILE A 98 2.62 -18.36 -6.66
C ILE A 98 1.48 -19.35 -6.45
N TYR A 99 1.82 -20.62 -6.32
CA TYR A 99 0.89 -21.70 -6.07
C TYR A 99 0.87 -22.08 -4.60
N VAL A 100 -0.32 -22.15 -4.02
CA VAL A 100 -0.57 -22.55 -2.64
C VAL A 100 -1.40 -23.83 -2.65
N PRO A 101 -0.77 -25.00 -2.45
CA PRO A 101 -1.48 -26.27 -2.33
C PRO A 101 -2.48 -26.23 -1.18
N ALA A 102 -3.54 -27.05 -1.25
CA ALA A 102 -4.56 -27.13 -0.23
C ALA A 102 -3.97 -27.40 1.17
N GLY A 103 -4.49 -26.71 2.18
CA GLY A 103 -4.04 -26.83 3.58
C GLY A 103 -4.22 -25.52 4.35
N LYS A 104 -4.11 -25.58 5.69
CA LYS A 104 -4.15 -24.39 6.55
C LYS A 104 -2.75 -23.85 6.79
N TYR A 105 -2.48 -22.63 6.33
CA TYR A 105 -1.21 -21.96 6.54
C TYR A 105 -1.34 -20.91 7.64
N TYR A 106 -0.52 -21.05 8.68
CA TYR A 106 -0.50 -20.14 9.81
C TYR A 106 0.58 -19.07 9.62
N PHE A 107 0.24 -17.80 9.84
CA PHE A 107 1.13 -16.65 9.75
C PHE A 107 1.20 -15.96 11.11
N LYS A 108 2.38 -15.93 11.73
CA LYS A 108 2.59 -15.38 13.08
C LYS A 108 3.41 -14.09 13.06
N SER A 109 4.30 -13.94 12.09
CA SER A 109 5.05 -12.70 11.84
C SER A 109 4.46 -11.93 10.67
N HIS A 110 5.11 -10.83 10.30
CA HIS A 110 4.68 -9.94 9.22
C HIS A 110 5.79 -9.77 8.17
N ALA A 111 5.38 -9.54 6.93
CA ALA A 111 6.18 -8.96 5.88
C ALA A 111 6.16 -7.43 5.99
N SER A 112 7.35 -6.82 5.97
CA SER A 112 7.49 -5.38 5.77
C SER A 112 7.13 -5.02 4.33
N THR A 113 6.29 -4.02 4.16
CA THR A 113 5.86 -3.54 2.83
C THR A 113 6.43 -2.14 2.54
N ILE A 114 6.27 -1.67 1.30
CA ILE A 114 6.60 -0.30 0.91
C ILE A 114 5.73 0.67 1.72
N GLY A 115 6.35 1.70 2.31
CA GLY A 115 5.63 2.71 3.10
C GLY A 115 5.46 2.38 4.58
N GLY A 116 6.08 1.29 5.07
CA GLY A 116 6.08 0.95 6.50
C GLY A 116 4.81 0.25 6.99
N TYR A 117 3.95 -0.21 6.08
CA TYR A 117 2.81 -1.06 6.43
C TYR A 117 3.26 -2.50 6.66
N TYR A 118 2.48 -3.23 7.45
CA TYR A 118 2.71 -4.63 7.79
C TYR A 118 1.57 -5.49 7.25
N SER A 119 1.91 -6.54 6.52
CA SER A 119 0.96 -7.56 6.05
C SER A 119 1.57 -8.94 6.25
N HIS A 120 0.77 -10.00 6.28
CA HIS A 120 1.32 -11.37 6.33
C HIS A 120 1.82 -11.82 4.96
N ILE A 121 1.16 -11.37 3.90
CA ILE A 121 1.48 -11.64 2.50
C ILE A 121 1.56 -10.29 1.78
N TYR A 122 2.61 -10.10 0.98
CA TYR A 122 2.80 -8.90 0.17
C TYR A 122 3.16 -9.30 -1.26
N LEU A 123 2.20 -9.17 -2.18
CA LEU A 123 2.35 -9.55 -3.58
C LEU A 123 3.00 -8.41 -4.37
N LYS A 124 4.02 -8.71 -5.19
CA LYS A 124 4.61 -7.70 -6.08
C LYS A 124 3.77 -7.55 -7.34
N LYS A 125 3.89 -6.39 -8.00
CA LYS A 125 3.17 -6.08 -9.23
C LYS A 125 3.40 -7.14 -10.31
N GLY A 126 2.31 -7.60 -10.92
CA GLY A 126 2.32 -8.53 -12.05
C GLY A 126 2.56 -9.99 -11.67
N ILE A 127 2.62 -10.33 -10.38
CA ILE A 127 2.66 -11.71 -9.89
C ILE A 127 1.24 -12.12 -9.52
N ASN A 128 0.86 -13.34 -9.88
CA ASN A 128 -0.42 -13.93 -9.48
C ASN A 128 -0.27 -14.82 -8.24
N LEU A 129 -1.36 -15.00 -7.49
CA LEU A 129 -1.44 -15.93 -6.36
C LEU A 129 -2.66 -16.82 -6.58
N ARG A 130 -2.45 -18.14 -6.58
CA ARG A 130 -3.52 -19.13 -6.73
C ARG A 130 -3.49 -20.13 -5.58
N GLY A 131 -4.64 -20.29 -4.92
CA GLY A 131 -4.87 -21.35 -3.96
C GLY A 131 -5.58 -22.55 -4.61
N GLU A 132 -5.29 -23.76 -4.12
CA GLU A 132 -6.02 -24.99 -4.46
C GLU A 132 -7.08 -25.38 -3.42
N GLY A 133 -7.04 -24.78 -2.22
CA GLY A 133 -7.98 -25.08 -1.15
C GLY A 133 -9.41 -24.59 -1.42
N GLU A 134 -10.40 -25.38 -1.02
CA GLU A 134 -11.80 -24.95 -0.97
C GLU A 134 -12.07 -24.06 0.26
N SER A 135 -12.99 -23.11 0.10
CA SER A 135 -13.47 -22.19 1.15
C SER A 135 -14.54 -22.81 2.04
#